data_AF-A0A7C2XMX3-F1
#
_entry.id   AF-A0A7C2XMX3-F1
#
_cell.length_a   1.000
_cell.length_b   1.000
_cell.length_c   1.000
_cell.angle_alpha   90.00
_cell.angle_beta   90.00
_cell.angle_gamma   90.00
#
_symmetry.space_group_name_H-M   'P 1'
#
loop_
_entity.id
_entity.type
_entity.pdbx_description
1 polymer ?
#
loop_
_entity_poly.entity_id
_entity_poly.type
_entity_poly.pdbx_seq_one_letter_code
_entity_poly.pdbx_strand_id
1 'polypeptide(L)'
;MPDGSGIVIARNAHKKIHAPDLAQGLFDLRRELRSLGLTHPPLLAGAFAADDPQPEDASGGRRFERPLYLYPIPTRPTSAVLSGDAPSGRIDGDREAEGARRRGDGKGRAVRARVPDRGDLEPSRPRSNGRTLRVEAHAMTREQLTGQIKARARALGFHGVGVTDVRPLQEDEARYHRWLRQGWAADLRYMQTSASVRAHPMRVWPEARAILVLAVNYYSGDFDPLPRGHGRIARYAWGRDYHDVIPLRLRRLVAEIEQLLGRPVRARWFTDAGPLLERALARRAGLGRIGWNACLITETFGSWVFLSELLLDVELVPDQEETRACLSVFECQRCCPTGAIASDGLVDARLCLSYHTIENRGAIPQPLRPKLGDWLFGCDICQAVCPHNARVPITDWPEFHPEAGVGKTLALADVLAIASEEEFRARFRGTALRRAKRRGLLRNAAIVAANTGYDDVIPQLRRLAREDPDEIVRGHALWALHVLDPVRSRPLLERARRDPHPFVRQEAESALEGESAGEATTVAADPETIRDAS
;
A
#
# COMPACT_ATOMS: atom_id res chain seq x y z
N MET A 1 -49.43 -26.29 27.80
CA MET A 1 -49.54 -27.02 26.53
C MET A 1 -49.09 -26.10 25.41
N PRO A 2 -48.16 -26.54 24.55
CA PRO A 2 -47.14 -25.73 23.85
C PRO A 2 -47.36 -25.71 22.32
N ASP A 3 -46.62 -24.91 21.54
CA ASP A 3 -45.41 -25.32 20.82
C ASP A 3 -44.57 -24.08 20.35
N GLY A 4 -43.24 -24.07 20.24
CA GLY A 4 -42.25 -25.13 20.39
C GLY A 4 -41.59 -25.49 19.06
N SER A 5 -40.74 -24.64 18.49
CA SER A 5 -39.65 -25.09 17.61
C SER A 5 -38.51 -24.06 17.52
N GLY A 6 -37.70 -24.01 18.57
CA GLY A 6 -36.31 -23.60 18.43
C GLY A 6 -35.53 -24.71 17.75
N ILE A 7 -34.74 -24.38 16.72
CA ILE A 7 -33.73 -25.29 16.20
C ILE A 7 -32.46 -25.11 17.04
N VAL A 8 -32.29 -26.03 17.98
CA VAL A 8 -31.02 -26.35 18.63
C VAL A 8 -30.26 -27.28 17.69
N ILE A 9 -29.09 -26.88 17.18
CA ILE A 9 -28.15 -27.84 16.59
C ILE A 9 -27.11 -28.17 17.66
N ALA A 10 -27.18 -29.44 18.09
CA ALA A 10 -26.39 -30.04 19.14
C ALA A 10 -24.89 -30.12 18.81
N ARG A 11 -24.08 -30.02 19.87
CA ARG A 11 -22.68 -30.44 19.87
C ARG A 11 -22.59 -31.98 19.86
N ASN A 12 -21.50 -32.45 19.23
CA ASN A 12 -20.88 -33.78 19.25
C ASN A 12 -21.48 -34.87 18.34
N ALA A 13 -20.71 -35.32 17.35
CA ALA A 13 -19.89 -36.54 17.45
C ALA A 13 -19.33 -36.92 16.06
N HIS A 14 -18.09 -37.43 16.04
CA HIS A 14 -17.44 -38.00 14.87
C HIS A 14 -18.33 -38.98 14.09
N LYS A 15 -18.75 -38.64 12.87
CA LYS A 15 -19.19 -39.62 11.86
C LYS A 15 -18.71 -39.19 10.47
N LYS A 16 -18.03 -40.11 9.78
CA LYS A 16 -17.71 -40.01 8.35
C LYS A 16 -19.01 -39.90 7.57
N ILE A 17 -19.21 -38.83 6.82
CA ILE A 17 -20.34 -38.68 5.88
C ILE A 17 -19.88 -39.25 4.54
N HIS A 18 -20.63 -40.21 4.00
CA HIS A 18 -20.36 -40.83 2.71
C HIS A 18 -20.87 -39.93 1.57
N ALA A 19 -20.14 -39.94 0.43
CA ALA A 19 -20.39 -39.11 -0.75
C ALA A 19 -21.82 -39.09 -1.36
N PRO A 20 -22.70 -40.11 -1.19
CA PRO A 20 -24.05 -40.07 -1.77
C PRO A 20 -24.97 -38.99 -1.15
N ASP A 21 -24.77 -38.60 0.11
CA ASP A 21 -25.65 -37.64 0.80
C ASP A 21 -25.44 -36.19 0.34
N LEU A 22 -24.27 -35.88 -0.23
CA LEU A 22 -23.96 -34.55 -0.77
C LEU A 22 -24.71 -34.28 -2.08
N ALA A 23 -24.93 -35.32 -2.90
CA ALA A 23 -25.61 -35.22 -4.18
C ALA A 23 -27.12 -34.96 -4.00
N GLN A 24 -27.74 -35.58 -3.00
CA GLN A 24 -29.15 -35.35 -2.67
C GLN A 24 -29.37 -33.94 -2.12
N GLY A 25 -28.48 -33.46 -1.23
CA GLY A 25 -28.53 -32.08 -0.72
C GLY A 25 -28.37 -31.02 -1.81
N LEU A 26 -27.52 -31.27 -2.81
CA LEU A 26 -27.37 -30.41 -4.01
C LEU A 26 -28.60 -30.44 -4.92
N PHE A 27 -29.31 -31.57 -4.99
CA PHE A 27 -30.54 -31.70 -5.76
C PHE A 27 -31.69 -30.91 -5.11
N ASP A 28 -31.85 -31.02 -3.79
CA ASP A 28 -32.91 -30.34 -3.04
C ASP A 28 -32.70 -28.81 -3.03
N LEU A 29 -31.45 -28.36 -2.89
CA LEU A 29 -31.08 -26.94 -3.00
C LEU A 29 -31.37 -26.38 -4.40
N ARG A 30 -31.11 -27.16 -5.46
CA ARG A 30 -31.45 -26.77 -6.85
C ARG A 30 -32.97 -26.72 -7.10
N ARG A 31 -33.76 -27.49 -6.35
CA ARG A 31 -35.22 -27.46 -6.41
C ARG A 31 -35.77 -26.21 -5.72
N GLU A 32 -35.21 -25.88 -4.55
CA GLU A 32 -35.59 -24.72 -3.75
C GLU A 32 -35.22 -23.40 -4.45
N LEU A 33 -34.03 -23.32 -5.05
CA LEU A 33 -33.61 -22.16 -5.85
C LEU A 33 -34.47 -21.94 -7.10
N ARG A 34 -35.00 -23.03 -7.71
CA ARG A 34 -35.96 -22.93 -8.82
C ARG A 34 -37.34 -22.45 -8.38
N SER A 35 -37.83 -22.87 -7.20
CA SER A 35 -39.08 -22.33 -6.66
C SER A 35 -39.00 -20.84 -6.30
N LEU A 36 -37.79 -20.29 -6.17
CA LEU A 36 -37.52 -18.88 -5.89
C LEU A 36 -37.22 -18.04 -7.16
N GLY A 37 -37.36 -18.61 -8.36
CA GLY A 37 -37.20 -17.87 -9.62
C GLY A 37 -35.75 -17.46 -9.95
N LEU A 38 -34.75 -18.04 -9.29
CA LEU A 38 -33.34 -17.75 -9.52
C LEU A 38 -32.75 -18.74 -10.53
N THR A 39 -32.79 -18.40 -11.81
CA THR A 39 -32.12 -19.18 -12.87
C THR A 39 -30.78 -18.54 -13.24
N HIS A 40 -29.72 -19.35 -13.17
CA HIS A 40 -28.33 -19.16 -13.65
C HIS A 40 -27.25 -18.80 -12.60
N PRO A 41 -26.43 -19.79 -12.19
CA PRO A 41 -25.00 -19.58 -11.94
C PRO A 41 -24.19 -19.80 -13.24
N PRO A 42 -23.14 -19.02 -13.53
CA PRO A 42 -22.30 -19.26 -14.70
C PRO A 42 -21.46 -20.54 -14.52
N LEU A 43 -21.37 -21.28 -15.63
CA LEU A 43 -20.76 -22.59 -15.79
C LEU A 43 -19.26 -22.61 -15.45
N LEU A 44 -18.86 -23.54 -14.57
CA LEU A 44 -17.49 -24.03 -14.43
C LEU A 44 -17.41 -25.40 -15.10
N ALA A 45 -16.71 -25.51 -16.22
CA ALA A 45 -16.31 -26.79 -16.81
C ALA A 45 -14.94 -26.64 -17.51
N GLY A 46 -14.05 -27.61 -17.28
CA GLY A 46 -12.72 -27.73 -17.92
C GLY A 46 -11.57 -27.69 -16.91
N ALA A 47 -11.35 -28.77 -16.15
CA ALA A 47 -10.48 -29.91 -16.49
C ALA A 47 -9.03 -29.69 -16.01
N PHE A 48 -8.73 -30.28 -14.86
CA PHE A 48 -7.37 -30.54 -14.36
C PHE A 48 -6.76 -31.67 -15.21
N ALA A 49 -5.61 -31.39 -15.82
CA ALA A 49 -4.64 -32.41 -16.22
C ALA A 49 -3.29 -31.97 -15.66
N ALA A 50 -2.75 -32.79 -14.76
CA ALA A 50 -1.44 -32.62 -14.17
C ALA A 50 -0.42 -33.24 -15.12
N ASP A 51 0.62 -32.50 -15.49
CA ASP A 51 1.86 -33.07 -16.01
C ASP A 51 3.04 -32.25 -15.50
N ASP A 52 3.93 -32.96 -14.79
CA ASP A 52 5.19 -32.52 -14.22
C ASP A 52 6.32 -32.84 -15.22
N PRO A 53 7.27 -31.92 -15.46
CA PRO A 53 8.60 -32.38 -15.80
C PRO A 53 9.70 -31.74 -14.93
N GLN A 54 10.53 -32.63 -14.39
CA GLN A 54 11.82 -32.39 -13.75
C GLN A 54 12.85 -31.77 -14.72
N PRO A 55 13.93 -31.14 -14.20
CA PRO A 55 14.73 -30.17 -14.94
C PRO A 55 15.98 -30.78 -15.60
N GLU A 56 16.36 -30.23 -16.75
CA GLU A 56 17.70 -30.40 -17.32
C GLU A 56 18.60 -29.19 -17.05
N ASP A 57 19.87 -29.51 -16.95
CA ASP A 57 21.02 -28.70 -16.61
C ASP A 57 21.49 -27.81 -17.77
N ALA A 58 22.02 -26.63 -17.44
CA ALA A 58 22.97 -25.96 -18.32
C ALA A 58 23.83 -24.99 -17.51
N SER A 59 25.05 -25.45 -17.26
CA SER A 59 26.20 -24.67 -16.86
C SER A 59 26.55 -23.62 -17.91
N GLY A 60 26.91 -22.40 -17.48
CA GLY A 60 27.26 -21.33 -18.41
C GLY A 60 27.66 -20.04 -17.72
N GLY A 61 28.84 -20.04 -17.11
CA GLY A 61 29.41 -18.85 -16.49
C GLY A 61 29.67 -17.73 -17.49
N ARG A 62 29.22 -16.51 -17.15
CA ARG A 62 29.79 -15.27 -17.70
C ARG A 62 29.89 -14.23 -16.59
N ARG A 63 31.14 -13.85 -16.28
CA ARG A 63 31.51 -12.64 -15.53
C ARG A 63 31.02 -11.43 -16.32
N PHE A 64 30.25 -10.56 -15.66
CA PHE A 64 30.05 -9.19 -16.12
C PHE A 64 30.34 -8.23 -14.98
N GLU A 65 31.27 -7.33 -15.25
CA GLU A 65 31.75 -6.27 -14.37
C GLU A 65 30.63 -5.27 -14.04
N ARG A 66 30.65 -4.81 -12.80
CA ARG A 66 29.65 -3.92 -12.20
C ARG A 66 29.89 -2.46 -12.58
N PRO A 67 28.84 -1.69 -12.91
CA PRO A 67 28.77 -0.28 -12.58
C PRO A 67 27.91 -0.09 -11.31
N LEU A 68 28.55 0.37 -10.24
CA LEU A 68 27.90 0.83 -9.01
C LEU A 68 27.19 2.18 -9.28
N TYR A 69 25.86 2.19 -9.22
CA TYR A 69 25.10 3.44 -9.12
C TYR A 69 24.95 3.80 -7.63
N LEU A 70 25.85 4.65 -7.14
CA LEU A 70 25.76 5.31 -5.84
C LEU A 70 24.84 6.54 -5.97
N TYR A 71 23.72 6.55 -5.26
CA TYR A 71 22.99 7.80 -4.99
C TYR A 71 23.67 8.50 -3.80
N PRO A 72 24.10 9.77 -3.92
CA PRO A 72 24.77 10.47 -2.83
C PRO A 72 23.79 10.80 -1.70
N ILE A 73 24.19 10.45 -0.48
CA ILE A 73 23.57 10.89 0.77
C ILE A 73 24.23 12.23 1.13
N PRO A 74 23.47 13.31 1.41
CA PRO A 74 24.06 14.57 1.85
C PRO A 74 24.63 14.41 3.27
N THR A 75 25.95 14.48 3.41
CA THR A 75 26.63 14.64 4.68
C THR A 75 26.56 16.12 5.11
N ARG A 76 26.08 16.40 6.33
CA ARG A 76 26.26 17.71 6.96
C ARG A 76 27.69 17.80 7.51
N PRO A 77 28.41 18.92 7.32
CA PRO A 77 29.70 19.12 7.95
C PRO A 77 29.55 19.54 9.41
N THR A 78 30.46 19.04 10.23
CA THR A 78 30.72 19.45 11.61
C THR A 78 31.39 20.83 11.66
N SER A 79 31.10 21.52 12.75
CA SER A 79 31.63 22.80 13.26
C SER A 79 33.06 23.19 12.86
N ALA A 80 33.23 24.42 12.40
CA ALA A 80 34.45 25.20 12.58
C ALA A 80 34.07 26.58 13.14
N VAL A 81 34.61 26.88 14.33
CA VAL A 81 34.61 28.20 14.96
C VAL A 81 35.69 29.03 14.28
N LEU A 82 35.35 30.17 13.66
CA LEU A 82 36.26 31.30 13.51
C LEU A 82 35.48 32.62 13.47
N SER A 83 36.03 33.55 14.25
CA SER A 83 35.73 34.98 14.44
C SER A 83 35.78 35.83 13.16
N GLY A 84 35.08 36.97 13.16
CA GLY A 84 35.48 38.14 12.37
C GLY A 84 34.33 38.93 11.74
N ASP A 85 34.06 40.09 12.33
CA ASP A 85 33.73 41.37 11.70
C ASP A 85 32.55 41.50 10.72
N ALA A 86 31.52 42.20 11.20
CA ALA A 86 30.51 42.85 10.38
C ALA A 86 30.96 44.26 9.98
N PRO A 87 30.68 44.72 8.75
CA PRO A 87 30.55 46.13 8.46
C PRO A 87 29.08 46.55 8.31
N SER A 88 28.86 47.72 8.89
CA SER A 88 27.74 48.63 8.86
C SER A 88 27.15 48.96 7.48
N GLY A 89 25.84 49.24 7.48
CA GLY A 89 25.17 50.02 6.45
C GLY A 89 23.77 50.45 6.89
N ARG A 90 23.66 51.67 7.46
CA ARG A 90 22.41 52.44 7.62
C ARG A 90 21.85 52.78 6.20
N ILE A 91 20.60 53.19 5.97
CA ILE A 91 19.98 54.48 6.33
C ILE A 91 18.51 54.47 5.78
N ASP A 92 17.60 55.05 6.58
CA ASP A 92 16.28 55.72 6.33
C ASP A 92 15.19 55.05 5.47
N GLY A 93 13.89 55.32 5.61
CA GLY A 93 13.04 56.29 6.31
C GLY A 93 11.63 56.07 5.68
N ASP A 94 10.51 56.01 6.38
CA ASP A 94 9.61 57.12 6.76
C ASP A 94 8.36 56.46 7.36
N ARG A 95 7.94 56.84 8.59
CA ARG A 95 6.78 57.71 8.89
C ARG A 95 5.49 57.40 8.11
N GLU A 96 4.49 56.88 8.84
CA GLU A 96 3.23 57.60 9.07
C GLU A 96 2.50 57.05 10.29
N ALA A 97 1.78 57.93 10.97
CA ALA A 97 1.21 57.78 12.31
C ALA A 97 -0.27 58.18 12.29
N GLU A 98 -1.10 57.46 13.06
CA GLU A 98 -2.35 57.90 13.68
C GLU A 98 -2.76 56.79 14.66
N GLY A 99 -3.17 56.96 15.92
CA GLY A 99 -3.56 58.13 16.68
C GLY A 99 -4.80 57.77 17.51
N ALA A 100 -4.67 57.47 18.81
CA ALA A 100 -5.78 57.62 19.78
C ALA A 100 -5.26 57.56 21.23
N ARG A 101 -5.46 58.68 21.94
CA ARG A 101 -5.17 58.90 23.36
C ARG A 101 -6.36 58.43 24.22
N ARG A 102 -6.09 58.06 25.48
CA ARG A 102 -6.85 58.55 26.66
C ARG A 102 -6.02 58.40 27.94
N ARG A 103 -6.08 59.45 28.77
CA ARG A 103 -5.32 59.72 30.00
C ARG A 103 -6.04 59.17 31.24
N GLY A 104 -5.29 58.99 32.33
CA GLY A 104 -5.79 58.95 33.71
C GLY A 104 -4.64 58.93 34.73
N ASP A 105 -4.39 60.07 35.38
CA ASP A 105 -3.37 60.34 36.40
C ASP A 105 -3.72 59.77 37.79
N GLY A 106 -2.71 59.53 38.64
CA GLY A 106 -2.88 59.34 40.08
C GLY A 106 -1.56 59.15 40.86
N LYS A 107 -1.11 60.19 41.56
CA LYS A 107 0.10 60.29 42.41
C LYS A 107 -0.16 59.89 43.88
N GLY A 108 0.89 59.42 44.59
CA GLY A 108 1.02 59.45 46.07
C GLY A 108 2.17 58.55 46.56
N ARG A 109 3.42 59.02 46.72
CA ARG A 109 4.08 59.68 47.88
C ARG A 109 4.38 58.76 49.09
N ALA A 110 5.67 58.67 49.41
CA ALA A 110 6.31 57.89 50.48
C ALA A 110 6.42 58.66 51.82
N VAL A 111 6.53 57.93 52.94
CA VAL A 111 7.15 58.39 54.21
C VAL A 111 7.88 57.22 54.92
N ARG A 112 9.02 57.55 55.54
CA ARG A 112 10.04 56.73 56.22
C ARG A 112 9.68 56.31 57.65
N ALA A 113 10.36 55.29 58.19
CA ALA A 113 10.91 55.30 59.56
C ALA A 113 12.08 54.29 59.74
N ARG A 114 13.00 54.63 60.65
CA ARG A 114 14.32 54.00 60.93
C ARG A 114 14.29 53.00 62.11
N VAL A 115 15.26 52.08 62.02
CA VAL A 115 15.96 51.15 62.96
C VAL A 115 16.05 51.58 64.45
N PRO A 116 16.18 50.61 65.38
CA PRO A 116 17.46 50.50 66.11
C PRO A 116 18.04 49.07 66.24
N ASP A 117 19.31 49.10 66.65
CA ASP A 117 20.47 48.20 66.61
C ASP A 117 20.55 47.04 67.64
N ARG A 118 21.64 46.23 67.52
CA ARG A 118 22.29 45.25 68.44
C ARG A 118 21.95 43.77 68.22
N GLY A 119 22.89 42.83 68.16
CA GLY A 119 24.35 42.82 68.33
C GLY A 119 24.85 41.37 68.23
N ASP A 120 26.14 41.19 67.94
CA ASP A 120 26.82 39.91 67.71
C ASP A 120 26.81 38.96 68.91
N LEU A 121 26.37 37.72 68.72
CA LEU A 121 26.70 36.54 69.55
C LEU A 121 26.50 35.25 68.71
N GLU A 122 27.58 34.56 68.32
CA GLU A 122 27.51 33.12 68.03
C GLU A 122 27.11 32.37 69.30
N PRO A 123 26.29 31.30 69.22
CA PRO A 123 26.92 29.98 69.33
C PRO A 123 26.21 28.80 68.61
N SER A 124 27.03 27.78 68.37
CA SER A 124 26.78 26.33 68.39
C SER A 124 25.80 25.65 67.41
N ARG A 125 26.41 24.79 66.58
CA ARG A 125 25.76 23.72 65.79
C ARG A 125 24.88 22.79 66.63
N PRO A 126 23.66 22.46 66.17
CA PRO A 126 23.06 21.17 66.41
C PRO A 126 23.24 20.27 65.18
N ARG A 127 23.78 19.07 65.42
CA ARG A 127 23.77 17.96 64.46
C ARG A 127 22.33 17.57 64.17
N SER A 128 21.76 18.01 63.05
CA SER A 128 20.53 17.42 62.52
C SER A 128 20.93 16.28 61.59
N ASN A 129 20.54 15.05 61.96
CA ASN A 129 20.57 13.87 61.10
C ASN A 129 19.81 14.17 59.81
N GLY A 130 20.53 14.65 58.79
CA GLY A 130 20.07 14.71 57.42
C GLY A 130 19.94 13.28 56.91
N ARG A 131 18.83 12.62 57.25
CA ARG A 131 18.35 11.45 56.54
C ARG A 131 17.92 11.98 55.17
N THR A 132 18.91 12.16 54.29
CA THR A 132 18.69 12.38 52.86
C THR A 132 17.86 11.19 52.40
N LEU A 133 16.55 11.37 52.30
CA LEU A 133 15.72 10.56 51.45
C LEU A 133 16.25 10.82 50.04
N ARG A 134 17.28 10.05 49.65
CA ARG A 134 17.56 9.82 48.24
C ARG A 134 16.25 9.27 47.70
N VAL A 135 15.50 10.11 47.00
CA VAL A 135 14.56 9.64 46.01
C VAL A 135 15.45 8.95 44.99
N GLU A 136 15.69 7.66 45.21
CA GLU A 136 16.29 6.80 44.20
C GLU A 136 15.35 6.88 43.02
N ALA A 137 15.72 7.68 42.02
CA ALA A 137 15.11 7.65 40.71
C ALA A 137 15.31 6.22 40.21
N HIS A 138 14.34 5.35 40.52
CA HIS A 138 14.36 3.96 40.11
C HIS A 138 14.44 3.99 38.58
N ALA A 139 15.57 3.53 38.05
CA ALA A 139 15.75 3.37 36.63
C ALA A 139 14.58 2.52 36.12
N MET A 140 13.88 3.03 35.11
CA MET A 140 12.70 2.40 34.54
C MET A 140 13.03 0.97 34.09
N THR A 141 12.20 -0.01 34.47
CA THR A 141 12.41 -1.39 33.99
C THR A 141 12.16 -1.47 32.49
N ARG A 142 12.65 -2.54 31.84
CA ARG A 142 12.47 -2.73 30.40
C ARG A 142 10.98 -2.83 30.02
N GLU A 143 10.17 -3.45 30.87
CA GLU A 143 8.72 -3.59 30.72
C GLU A 143 8.03 -2.22 30.80
N GLN A 144 8.40 -1.42 31.80
CA GLN A 144 7.88 -0.06 31.98
C GLN A 144 8.25 0.83 30.79
N LEU A 145 9.51 0.76 30.33
CA LEU A 145 9.98 1.50 29.15
C LEU A 145 9.22 1.10 27.90
N THR A 146 9.08 -0.20 27.65
CA THR A 146 8.33 -0.74 26.53
C THR A 146 6.88 -0.25 26.56
N GLY A 147 6.22 -0.29 27.73
CA GLY A 147 4.87 0.21 27.92
C GLY A 147 4.74 1.70 27.62
N GLN A 148 5.67 2.53 28.08
CA GLN A 148 5.65 3.98 27.84
C GLN A 148 5.90 4.34 26.37
N ILE A 149 6.84 3.66 25.70
CA ILE A 149 7.08 3.87 24.27
C ILE A 149 5.84 3.50 23.45
N LYS A 150 5.18 2.38 23.77
CA LYS A 150 3.93 1.99 23.12
C LYS A 150 2.82 3.00 23.36
N ALA A 151 2.70 3.52 24.58
CA ALA A 151 1.71 4.55 24.91
C ALA A 151 1.93 5.84 24.10
N ARG A 152 3.18 6.30 23.99
CA ARG A 152 3.56 7.46 23.16
C ARG A 152 3.28 7.25 21.68
N ALA A 153 3.59 6.08 21.14
CA ALA A 153 3.25 5.73 19.76
C ALA A 153 1.73 5.78 19.52
N ARG A 154 0.92 5.22 20.43
CA ARG A 154 -0.55 5.32 20.34
C ARG A 154 -1.04 6.76 20.43
N ALA A 155 -0.45 7.58 21.32
CA ALA A 155 -0.79 8.99 21.45
C ALA A 155 -0.48 9.80 20.18
N LEU A 156 0.49 9.37 19.38
CA LEU A 156 0.80 9.94 18.05
C LEU A 156 -0.11 9.44 16.92
N GLY A 157 -1.09 8.58 17.24
CA GLY A 157 -2.09 8.07 16.31
C GLY A 157 -1.76 6.73 15.67
N PHE A 158 -0.70 6.02 16.09
CA PHE A 158 -0.44 4.67 15.58
C PHE A 158 -1.45 3.67 16.19
N HIS A 159 -2.26 3.05 15.34
CA HIS A 159 -3.35 2.15 15.76
C HIS A 159 -2.86 0.76 16.19
N GLY A 160 -1.82 0.24 15.53
CA GLY A 160 -1.12 -0.96 15.94
C GLY A 160 0.29 -0.62 16.41
N VAL A 161 0.68 -1.13 17.57
CA VAL A 161 2.03 -0.95 18.11
C VAL A 161 2.51 -2.26 18.74
N GLY A 162 3.48 -2.89 18.11
CA GLY A 162 4.07 -4.15 18.53
C GLY A 162 5.59 -4.05 18.57
N VAL A 163 6.23 -4.85 19.41
CA VAL A 163 7.68 -4.94 19.52
C VAL A 163 8.09 -6.35 19.12
N THR A 164 9.14 -6.45 18.33
CA THR A 164 9.78 -7.73 18.04
C THR A 164 11.29 -7.62 18.22
N ASP A 165 11.94 -8.76 18.42
CA ASP A 165 13.38 -8.84 18.45
C ASP A 165 14.00 -8.72 17.05
N VAL A 166 15.32 -8.77 16.97
CA VAL A 166 16.10 -8.59 15.74
C VAL A 166 16.58 -9.90 15.10
N ARG A 167 16.11 -11.06 15.60
CA ARG A 167 16.51 -12.37 15.08
C ARG A 167 16.02 -12.53 13.62
N PRO A 168 16.70 -13.35 12.81
CA PRO A 168 16.26 -13.64 11.45
C PRO A 168 14.85 -14.25 11.38
N LEU A 169 14.12 -13.95 10.31
CA LEU A 169 12.81 -14.51 9.99
C LEU A 169 12.97 -15.77 9.13
N GLN A 170 13.46 -16.87 9.71
CA GLN A 170 13.91 -18.06 8.96
C GLN A 170 12.82 -18.68 8.06
N GLU A 171 11.60 -18.85 8.59
CA GLU A 171 10.49 -19.43 7.83
C GLU A 171 10.04 -18.52 6.68
N ASP A 172 9.93 -17.21 6.95
CA ASP A 172 9.55 -16.23 5.93
C ASP A 172 10.67 -16.03 4.88
N GLU A 173 11.94 -16.19 5.25
CA GLU A 173 13.08 -16.22 4.34
C GLU A 173 12.95 -17.37 3.33
N ALA A 174 12.68 -18.59 3.82
CA ALA A 174 12.49 -19.75 2.96
C ALA A 174 11.31 -19.55 2.00
N ARG A 175 10.18 -19.02 2.50
CA ARG A 175 9.00 -18.68 1.72
C ARG A 175 9.29 -17.61 0.67
N TYR A 176 10.02 -16.56 1.04
CA TYR A 176 10.44 -15.48 0.17
C TYR A 176 11.35 -15.97 -0.96
N HIS A 177 12.34 -16.81 -0.66
CA HIS A 177 13.22 -17.38 -1.69
C HIS A 177 12.49 -18.34 -2.62
N ARG A 178 11.49 -19.09 -2.14
CA ARG A 178 10.62 -19.90 -3.00
C ARG A 178 9.85 -19.02 -3.99
N TRP A 179 9.25 -17.94 -3.51
CA TRP A 179 8.55 -16.95 -4.35
C TRP A 179 9.47 -16.35 -5.43
N LEU A 180 10.72 -16.00 -5.06
CA LEU A 180 11.72 -15.53 -6.03
C LEU A 180 12.07 -16.59 -7.08
N ARG A 181 12.32 -17.84 -6.68
CA ARG A 181 12.68 -18.95 -7.60
C ARG A 181 11.58 -19.24 -8.62
N GLN A 182 10.32 -19.03 -8.26
CA GLN A 182 9.19 -19.21 -9.17
C GLN A 182 9.03 -18.05 -10.18
N GLY A 183 9.84 -17.00 -10.09
CA GLY A 183 9.72 -15.80 -10.93
C GLY A 183 8.50 -14.93 -10.60
N TRP A 184 7.85 -15.17 -9.46
CA TRP A 184 6.61 -14.50 -9.07
C TRP A 184 6.82 -13.05 -8.61
N ALA A 185 8.08 -12.60 -8.55
CA ALA A 185 8.44 -11.21 -8.37
C ALA A 185 8.27 -10.35 -9.63
N ALA A 186 7.96 -10.94 -10.79
CA ALA A 186 7.92 -10.25 -12.07
C ALA A 186 9.19 -9.39 -12.25
N ASP A 187 9.04 -8.11 -12.63
CA ASP A 187 10.17 -7.20 -12.84
C ASP A 187 10.57 -6.39 -11.59
N LEU A 188 10.14 -6.80 -10.40
CA LEU A 188 10.50 -6.17 -9.12
C LEU A 188 11.97 -6.48 -8.76
N ARG A 189 12.91 -5.99 -9.55
CA ARG A 189 14.36 -6.27 -9.40
C ARG A 189 14.87 -5.95 -8.00
N TYR A 190 14.32 -4.91 -7.36
CA TYR A 190 14.70 -4.54 -6.00
C TYR A 190 14.40 -5.65 -4.97
N MET A 191 13.39 -6.50 -5.21
CA MET A 191 13.14 -7.69 -4.39
C MET A 191 14.30 -8.68 -4.53
N GLN A 192 14.75 -8.95 -5.76
CA GLN A 192 15.87 -9.85 -6.01
C GLN A 192 17.19 -9.31 -5.42
N THR A 193 17.50 -8.03 -5.64
CA THR A 193 18.79 -7.44 -5.22
C THR A 193 18.95 -7.31 -3.71
N SER A 194 17.85 -7.22 -2.97
CA SER A 194 17.86 -7.12 -1.49
C SER A 194 17.54 -8.43 -0.78
N ALA A 195 17.47 -9.55 -1.51
CA ALA A 195 17.02 -10.82 -0.97
C ALA A 195 17.79 -11.29 0.28
N SER A 196 19.12 -11.10 0.29
CA SER A 196 20.01 -11.56 1.37
C SER A 196 19.85 -10.79 2.69
N VAL A 197 19.15 -9.65 2.70
CA VAL A 197 19.01 -8.80 3.89
C VAL A 197 17.58 -8.71 4.42
N ARG A 198 16.56 -9.05 3.60
CA ARG A 198 15.13 -8.84 3.93
C ARG A 198 14.63 -9.54 5.17
N ALA A 199 15.11 -10.75 5.41
CA ALA A 199 14.76 -11.53 6.58
C ALA A 199 15.71 -11.29 7.78
N HIS A 200 16.70 -10.41 7.63
CA HIS A 200 17.80 -10.24 8.59
C HIS A 200 17.92 -8.78 9.05
N PRO A 201 17.13 -8.34 10.06
CA PRO A 201 17.13 -6.95 10.51
C PRO A 201 18.53 -6.42 10.88
N MET A 202 19.38 -7.24 11.51
CA MET A 202 20.74 -6.86 11.86
C MET A 202 21.69 -6.69 10.66
N ARG A 203 21.39 -7.28 9.49
CA ARG A 203 22.14 -7.00 8.25
C ARG A 203 21.74 -5.67 7.63
N VAL A 204 20.49 -5.24 7.86
CA VAL A 204 19.99 -3.93 7.42
C VAL A 204 20.53 -2.82 8.32
N TRP A 205 20.56 -3.06 9.64
CA TRP A 205 21.06 -2.10 10.62
C TRP A 205 21.64 -2.81 11.87
N PRO A 206 22.98 -2.98 11.96
CA PRO A 206 23.63 -3.77 13.03
C PRO A 206 23.41 -3.27 14.46
N GLU A 207 23.12 -1.98 14.62
CA GLU A 207 22.87 -1.33 15.90
C GLU A 207 21.53 -1.71 16.54
N ALA A 208 20.62 -2.34 15.77
CA ALA A 208 19.31 -2.71 16.24
C ALA A 208 19.39 -3.64 17.48
N ARG A 209 18.57 -3.34 18.48
CA ARG A 209 18.32 -4.14 19.68
C ARG A 209 16.87 -4.56 19.81
N ALA A 210 15.95 -3.76 19.29
CA ALA A 210 14.56 -4.09 19.12
C ALA A 210 14.00 -3.41 17.87
N ILE A 211 12.84 -3.90 17.41
CA ILE A 211 12.09 -3.33 16.30
C ILE A 211 10.69 -3.02 16.80
N LEU A 212 10.32 -1.75 16.78
CA LEU A 212 8.95 -1.33 17.00
C LEU A 212 8.24 -1.37 15.64
N VAL A 213 7.26 -2.25 15.50
CA VAL A 213 6.42 -2.37 14.30
C VAL A 213 5.12 -1.63 14.57
N LEU A 214 4.75 -0.76 13.62
CA LEU A 214 3.67 0.20 13.76
C LEU A 214 2.69 0.00 12.61
N ALA A 215 1.40 0.03 12.91
CA ALA A 215 0.34 -0.04 11.92
C ALA A 215 -0.58 1.19 12.00
N VAL A 216 -1.00 1.70 10.85
CA VAL A 216 -1.91 2.85 10.76
C VAL A 216 -3.06 2.52 9.82
N ASN A 217 -4.29 2.60 10.32
CA ASN A 217 -5.51 2.44 9.54
C ASN A 217 -5.60 3.53 8.46
N TYR A 218 -5.88 3.12 7.22
CA TYR A 218 -6.13 4.04 6.10
C TYR A 218 -7.54 3.93 5.52
N TYR A 219 -8.41 3.07 6.07
CA TYR A 219 -9.78 2.95 5.60
C TYR A 219 -10.53 4.27 5.80
N SER A 220 -10.94 4.91 4.70
CA SER A 220 -11.63 6.20 4.71
C SER A 220 -13.03 6.15 4.09
N GLY A 221 -13.71 5.00 4.23
CA GLY A 221 -15.11 4.78 3.81
C GLY A 221 -15.22 4.15 2.44
N ASP A 222 -16.41 3.76 2.00
CA ASP A 222 -16.60 2.95 0.79
C ASP A 222 -16.52 3.71 -0.54
N PHE A 223 -16.40 2.96 -1.63
CA PHE A 223 -16.54 3.53 -2.97
C PHE A 223 -17.99 3.92 -3.21
N ASP A 224 -18.19 5.11 -3.78
CA ASP A 224 -19.46 5.51 -4.36
C ASP A 224 -19.65 4.84 -5.74
N PRO A 225 -20.86 4.87 -6.32
CA PRO A 225 -21.07 4.52 -7.72
C PRO A 225 -20.09 5.28 -8.61
N LEU A 226 -19.41 4.55 -9.51
CA LEU A 226 -18.38 5.13 -10.36
C LEU A 226 -19.02 6.05 -11.41
N PRO A 227 -18.63 7.34 -11.51
CA PRO A 227 -19.11 8.20 -12.58
C PRO A 227 -18.69 7.66 -13.96
N ARG A 228 -19.53 7.86 -14.98
CA ARG A 228 -19.18 7.51 -16.36
C ARG A 228 -17.88 8.22 -16.74
N GLY A 229 -16.97 7.48 -17.37
CA GLY A 229 -15.68 8.02 -17.81
C GLY A 229 -14.66 8.23 -16.70
N HIS A 230 -14.85 7.64 -15.53
CA HIS A 230 -13.86 7.62 -14.45
C HIS A 230 -13.22 6.24 -14.29
N GLY A 231 -12.02 6.20 -13.70
CA GLY A 231 -11.36 4.98 -13.25
C GLY A 231 -11.12 4.97 -11.74
N ARG A 232 -11.20 3.78 -11.11
CA ARG A 232 -11.01 3.58 -9.66
C ARG A 232 -9.55 3.62 -9.25
N ILE A 233 -9.33 4.16 -8.06
CA ILE A 233 -8.04 4.16 -7.37
C ILE A 233 -8.18 3.32 -6.12
N ALA A 234 -7.20 2.44 -5.83
CA ALA A 234 -7.17 1.66 -4.60
C ALA A 234 -7.11 2.57 -3.36
N ARG A 235 -7.80 2.16 -2.29
CA ARG A 235 -8.04 2.96 -1.07
C ARG A 235 -6.78 3.52 -0.45
N TYR A 236 -5.71 2.73 -0.45
CA TYR A 236 -4.41 3.13 0.11
C TYR A 236 -3.83 4.38 -0.60
N ALA A 237 -4.28 4.69 -1.81
CA ALA A 237 -3.74 5.78 -2.63
C ALA A 237 -4.66 6.99 -2.72
N TRP A 238 -5.79 7.03 -2.00
CA TRP A 238 -6.76 8.12 -2.08
C TRP A 238 -6.23 9.45 -1.53
N GLY A 239 -5.59 9.41 -0.37
CA GLY A 239 -5.04 10.58 0.31
C GLY A 239 -3.60 10.92 -0.10
N ARG A 240 -2.90 11.58 0.83
CA ARG A 240 -1.46 11.85 0.73
C ARG A 240 -0.65 10.56 0.74
N ASP A 241 0.52 10.61 0.10
CA ASP A 241 1.43 9.48 0.07
C ASP A 241 1.90 9.12 1.49
N TYR A 242 1.62 7.89 1.92
CA TYR A 242 1.97 7.39 3.24
C TYR A 242 3.50 7.39 3.48
N HIS A 243 4.30 7.33 2.41
CA HIS A 243 5.75 7.48 2.46
C HIS A 243 6.21 8.88 2.91
N ASP A 244 5.37 9.91 2.74
CA ASP A 244 5.67 11.27 3.19
C ASP A 244 5.07 11.53 4.59
N VAL A 245 3.88 10.98 4.86
CA VAL A 245 3.10 11.25 6.07
C VAL A 245 3.65 10.50 7.30
N ILE A 246 3.88 9.19 7.18
CA ILE A 246 4.26 8.33 8.33
C ILE A 246 5.65 8.70 8.90
N PRO A 247 6.70 8.96 8.09
CA PRO A 247 8.01 9.33 8.61
C PRO A 247 8.03 10.60 9.48
N LEU A 248 7.10 11.54 9.26
CA LEU A 248 6.98 12.73 10.11
C LEU A 248 6.61 12.37 11.54
N ARG A 249 5.69 11.42 11.73
CA ARG A 249 5.28 10.93 13.07
C ARG A 249 6.31 9.97 13.66
N LEU A 250 6.99 9.17 12.84
CA LEU A 250 8.12 8.35 13.31
C LEU A 250 9.25 9.22 13.89
N ARG A 251 9.60 10.34 13.24
CA ARG A 251 10.59 11.29 13.77
C ARG A 251 10.16 11.89 15.12
N ARG A 252 8.88 12.23 15.28
CA ARG A 252 8.33 12.71 16.55
C ARG A 252 8.41 11.63 17.63
N LEU A 253 8.07 10.39 17.29
CA LEU A 253 8.19 9.26 18.21
C LEU A 253 9.64 9.05 18.66
N VAL A 254 10.62 9.13 17.76
CA VAL A 254 12.04 9.05 18.14
C VAL A 254 12.39 10.15 19.14
N ALA A 255 12.03 11.41 18.87
CA ALA A 255 12.30 12.52 19.79
C ALA A 255 11.63 12.32 21.16
N GLU A 256 10.43 11.75 21.20
CA GLU A 256 9.74 11.40 22.43
C GLU A 256 10.41 10.27 23.22
N ILE A 257 10.98 9.29 22.53
CA ILE A 257 11.78 8.22 23.16
C ILE A 257 13.09 8.79 23.71
N GLU A 258 13.75 9.71 22.99
CA GLU A 258 14.97 10.39 23.47
C GLU A 258 14.71 11.19 24.73
N GLN A 259 13.60 11.94 24.77
CA GLN A 259 13.16 12.66 25.96
C GLN A 259 12.89 11.71 27.13
N LEU A 260 12.22 10.58 26.87
CA LEU A 260 11.92 9.57 27.88
C LEU A 260 13.18 8.95 28.49
N LEU A 261 14.22 8.75 27.68
CA LEU A 261 15.49 8.15 28.10
C LEU A 261 16.52 9.16 28.61
N GLY A 262 16.29 10.46 28.42
CA GLY A 262 17.25 11.51 28.76
C GLY A 262 18.55 11.43 27.96
N ARG A 263 18.55 10.77 26.79
CA ARG A 263 19.71 10.62 25.90
C ARG A 263 19.30 10.50 24.44
N PRO A 264 20.22 10.82 23.50
CA PRO A 264 20.02 10.49 22.09
C PRO A 264 19.82 8.98 21.88
N VAL A 265 18.99 8.63 20.90
CA VAL A 265 18.68 7.26 20.51
C VAL A 265 19.05 7.08 19.07
N ARG A 266 19.89 6.09 18.77
CA ARG A 266 20.10 5.74 17.37
C ARG A 266 18.88 4.98 16.91
N ALA A 267 18.33 5.40 15.79
CA ALA A 267 17.15 4.83 15.21
C ALA A 267 17.26 4.79 13.68
N ARG A 268 16.66 3.76 13.08
CA ARG A 268 16.44 3.71 11.64
C ARG A 268 15.02 3.23 11.39
N TRP A 269 14.33 3.87 10.44
CA TRP A 269 12.95 3.53 10.14
C TRP A 269 12.68 3.33 8.66
N PHE A 270 11.62 2.59 8.38
CA PHE A 270 11.15 2.28 7.03
C PHE A 270 9.63 2.35 6.95
N THR A 271 9.14 2.55 5.74
CA THR A 271 7.72 2.57 5.36
C THR A 271 7.68 2.11 3.91
N ASP A 272 7.37 0.83 3.66
CA ASP A 272 7.40 0.10 2.37
C ASP A 272 8.76 0.07 1.62
N ALA A 273 9.47 1.20 1.52
CA ALA A 273 10.73 1.38 0.81
C ALA A 273 11.97 0.76 1.49
N GLY A 274 11.77 -0.03 2.55
CA GLY A 274 12.84 -0.72 3.29
C GLY A 274 13.09 -2.15 2.80
N PRO A 275 14.32 -2.68 2.92
CA PRO A 275 14.60 -4.07 2.61
C PRO A 275 14.27 -4.94 3.83
N LEU A 276 13.02 -4.93 4.31
CA LEU A 276 12.53 -5.77 5.41
C LEU A 276 11.27 -6.52 4.96
N LEU A 277 11.03 -7.69 5.55
CA LEU A 277 9.74 -8.39 5.41
C LEU A 277 8.73 -7.81 6.42
N GLU A 278 8.26 -6.59 6.16
CA GLU A 278 7.38 -5.80 7.04
C GLU A 278 6.18 -6.59 7.60
N ARG A 279 5.48 -7.34 6.76
CA ARG A 279 4.30 -8.13 7.19
C ARG A 279 4.69 -9.28 8.13
N ALA A 280 5.83 -9.92 7.89
CA ALA A 280 6.35 -10.97 8.76
C ALA A 280 6.81 -10.40 10.12
N LEU A 281 7.45 -9.23 10.12
CA LEU A 281 7.77 -8.50 11.35
C LEU A 281 6.51 -8.12 12.12
N ALA A 282 5.47 -7.66 11.43
CA ALA A 282 4.20 -7.31 12.06
C ALA A 282 3.49 -8.53 12.67
N ARG A 283 3.52 -9.70 12.00
CA ARG A 283 3.04 -10.97 12.59
C ARG A 283 3.82 -11.32 13.85
N ARG A 284 5.15 -11.28 13.77
CA ARG A 284 6.04 -11.59 14.91
C ARG A 284 5.88 -10.61 16.07
N ALA A 285 5.54 -9.37 15.79
CA ALA A 285 5.23 -8.33 16.78
C ALA A 285 3.78 -8.41 17.30
N GLY A 286 3.00 -9.43 16.93
CA GLY A 286 1.65 -9.67 17.44
C GLY A 286 0.58 -8.73 16.88
N LEU A 287 0.86 -7.99 15.79
CA LEU A 287 -0.09 -7.02 15.23
C LEU A 287 -1.25 -7.66 14.45
N GLY A 288 -1.04 -8.88 13.95
CA GLY A 288 -2.02 -9.56 13.13
C GLY A 288 -1.46 -10.78 12.44
N ARG A 289 -2.31 -11.45 11.67
CA ARG A 289 -1.99 -12.69 10.94
C ARG A 289 -1.83 -12.43 9.45
N ILE A 290 -1.07 -13.26 8.75
CA ILE A 290 -0.97 -13.14 7.29
C ILE A 290 -2.17 -13.83 6.64
N GLY A 291 -2.94 -13.08 5.86
CA GLY A 291 -4.09 -13.58 5.10
C GLY A 291 -3.69 -14.38 3.87
N TRP A 292 -4.66 -15.11 3.30
CA TRP A 292 -4.52 -15.76 1.99
C TRP A 292 -4.18 -14.79 0.86
N ASN A 293 -4.65 -13.54 0.96
CA ASN A 293 -4.29 -12.44 0.06
C ASN A 293 -2.90 -11.83 0.34
N ALA A 294 -2.07 -12.50 1.15
CA ALA A 294 -0.75 -12.08 1.61
C ALA A 294 -0.70 -10.75 2.39
N CYS A 295 -1.83 -10.12 2.70
CA CYS A 295 -1.88 -8.91 3.54
C CYS A 295 -1.78 -9.27 5.02
N LEU A 296 -1.30 -8.35 5.85
CA LEU A 296 -1.49 -8.46 7.29
C LEU A 296 -2.96 -8.21 7.61
N ILE A 297 -3.55 -9.03 8.48
CA ILE A 297 -4.91 -8.92 8.98
C ILE A 297 -4.84 -8.64 10.47
N THR A 298 -5.10 -7.38 10.84
CA THR A 298 -5.25 -6.95 12.22
C THR A 298 -6.65 -7.29 12.74
N GLU A 299 -6.81 -7.39 14.06
CA GLU A 299 -8.10 -7.73 14.66
C GLU A 299 -9.15 -6.62 14.45
N THR A 300 -8.75 -5.35 14.57
CA THR A 300 -9.67 -4.21 14.54
C THR A 300 -9.82 -3.56 13.17
N PHE A 301 -8.75 -3.50 12.38
CA PHE A 301 -8.71 -2.73 11.13
C PHE A 301 -8.60 -3.63 9.89
N GLY A 302 -8.68 -4.95 10.07
CA GLY A 302 -8.50 -5.92 9.00
C GLY A 302 -7.17 -5.70 8.27
N SER A 303 -7.19 -5.69 6.94
CA SER A 303 -6.02 -5.40 6.09
C SER A 303 -5.83 -3.95 5.70
N TRP A 304 -6.73 -3.04 6.12
CA TRP A 304 -6.65 -1.64 5.75
C TRP A 304 -5.64 -0.85 6.59
N VAL A 305 -4.42 -1.36 6.69
CA VAL A 305 -3.34 -0.75 7.47
C VAL A 305 -2.07 -0.55 6.64
N PHE A 306 -1.44 0.60 6.80
CA PHE A 306 -0.04 0.79 6.43
C PHE A 306 0.86 0.25 7.53
N LEU A 307 2.04 -0.25 7.16
CA LEU A 307 3.05 -0.71 8.08
C LEU A 307 4.27 0.20 8.07
N SER A 308 4.94 0.26 9.21
CA SER A 308 6.25 0.87 9.33
C SER A 308 7.06 0.21 10.44
N GLU A 309 8.37 0.21 10.26
CA GLU A 309 9.31 -0.36 11.22
C GLU A 309 10.22 0.74 11.75
N LEU A 310 10.42 0.75 13.06
CA LEU A 310 11.37 1.60 13.75
C LEU A 310 12.36 0.71 14.51
N LEU A 311 13.55 0.55 13.94
CA LEU A 311 14.66 -0.18 14.54
C LEU A 311 15.36 0.75 15.53
N LEU A 312 15.55 0.29 16.76
CA LEU A 312 16.07 1.08 17.86
C LEU A 312 17.32 0.40 18.46
N ASP A 313 18.28 1.21 18.91
CA ASP A 313 19.42 0.73 19.71
C ASP A 313 19.08 0.49 21.21
N VAL A 314 17.78 0.45 21.50
CA VAL A 314 17.20 0.29 22.84
C VAL A 314 16.65 -1.12 22.96
N GLU A 315 16.94 -1.79 24.08
CA GLU A 315 16.34 -3.09 24.39
C GLU A 315 14.91 -2.90 24.88
N LEU A 316 13.97 -3.58 24.24
CA LEU A 316 12.54 -3.57 24.57
C LEU A 316 12.06 -5.02 24.76
N VAL A 317 10.93 -5.19 25.44
CA VAL A 317 10.31 -6.50 25.63
C VAL A 317 9.50 -6.85 24.37
N PRO A 318 9.84 -7.92 23.64
CA PRO A 318 9.05 -8.37 22.49
C PRO A 318 7.64 -8.77 22.88
N ASP A 319 6.67 -8.50 22.01
CA ASP A 319 5.33 -9.04 22.11
C ASP A 319 5.27 -10.50 21.70
N GLN A 320 4.17 -11.15 22.07
CA GLN A 320 3.88 -12.49 21.61
C GLN A 320 3.50 -12.48 20.12
N GLU A 321 4.11 -13.37 19.35
CA GLU A 321 3.80 -13.55 17.93
C GLU A 321 2.34 -14.01 17.74
N GLU A 322 1.71 -13.50 16.69
CA GLU A 322 0.41 -13.99 16.22
C GLU A 322 0.59 -15.29 15.43
N THR A 323 0.10 -16.40 15.98
CA THR A 323 0.25 -17.75 15.39
C THR A 323 -1.02 -18.28 14.75
N ARG A 324 -2.16 -17.57 14.85
CA ARG A 324 -3.43 -18.01 14.27
C ARG A 324 -3.36 -17.94 12.75
N ALA A 325 -3.74 -19.04 12.09
CA ALA A 325 -3.92 -19.06 10.65
C ALA A 325 -5.10 -18.17 10.22
N CYS A 326 -5.11 -17.75 8.96
CA CYS A 326 -6.28 -17.10 8.38
C CYS A 326 -7.43 -18.11 8.26
N LEU A 327 -8.45 -17.93 9.09
CA LEU A 327 -9.66 -18.77 9.09
C LEU A 327 -10.72 -18.31 8.09
N SER A 328 -10.42 -17.29 7.27
CA SER A 328 -11.33 -16.81 6.23
C SER A 328 -11.54 -17.90 5.19
N VAL A 329 -12.79 -18.00 4.71
CA VAL A 329 -13.09 -18.60 3.40
C VAL A 329 -12.16 -18.01 2.34
N PHE A 330 -11.72 -18.83 1.39
CA PHE A 330 -10.76 -18.49 0.33
C PHE A 330 -11.31 -17.47 -0.69
N GLU A 331 -12.20 -16.55 -0.29
CA GLU A 331 -12.88 -15.63 -1.20
C GLU A 331 -11.94 -14.66 -1.89
N CYS A 332 -10.89 -14.21 -1.20
CA CYS A 332 -9.87 -13.41 -1.85
C CYS A 332 -9.20 -14.13 -3.04
N GLN A 333 -8.99 -15.45 -2.92
CA GLN A 333 -8.48 -16.28 -3.99
C GLN A 333 -9.54 -16.49 -5.09
N ARG A 334 -10.77 -16.86 -4.71
CA ARG A 334 -11.88 -17.13 -5.64
C ARG A 334 -12.28 -15.90 -6.46
N CYS A 335 -12.28 -14.72 -5.84
CA CYS A 335 -12.65 -13.46 -6.48
C CYS A 335 -11.48 -12.76 -7.17
N CYS A 336 -10.25 -13.28 -7.08
CA CYS A 336 -9.12 -12.70 -7.78
C CYS A 336 -9.32 -12.87 -9.30
N PRO A 337 -9.49 -11.79 -10.09
CA PRO A 337 -9.89 -11.90 -11.49
C PRO A 337 -8.84 -12.58 -12.38
N THR A 338 -7.58 -12.55 -11.93
CA THR A 338 -6.43 -13.07 -12.65
C THR A 338 -5.90 -14.39 -12.09
N GLY A 339 -6.44 -14.86 -10.95
CA GLY A 339 -5.91 -16.04 -10.26
C GLY A 339 -4.52 -15.83 -9.67
N ALA A 340 -4.14 -14.58 -9.35
CA ALA A 340 -2.80 -14.25 -8.85
C ALA A 340 -2.49 -14.82 -7.45
N ILE A 341 -3.51 -15.20 -6.67
CA ILE A 341 -3.33 -15.77 -5.33
C ILE A 341 -3.27 -17.30 -5.43
N ALA A 342 -2.10 -17.86 -5.16
CA ALA A 342 -1.88 -19.31 -5.18
C ALA A 342 -2.50 -20.01 -3.95
N SER A 343 -2.63 -21.34 -4.02
CA SER A 343 -3.21 -22.19 -2.97
C SER A 343 -2.40 -22.25 -1.67
N ASP A 344 -1.20 -21.67 -1.63
CA ASP A 344 -0.36 -21.49 -0.45
C ASP A 344 -0.26 -20.02 0.01
N GLY A 345 -1.16 -19.18 -0.51
CA GLY A 345 -1.29 -17.76 -0.15
C GLY A 345 -0.12 -16.89 -0.62
N LEU A 346 0.74 -17.40 -1.51
CA LEU A 346 1.71 -16.59 -2.23
C LEU A 346 1.04 -15.89 -3.42
N VAL A 347 1.51 -14.68 -3.75
CA VAL A 347 0.94 -13.88 -4.83
C VAL A 347 1.89 -13.86 -6.02
N ASP A 348 1.43 -14.30 -7.19
CA ASP A 348 2.16 -14.12 -8.43
C ASP A 348 1.99 -12.68 -8.94
N ALA A 349 3.04 -11.86 -8.82
CA ALA A 349 3.00 -10.47 -9.27
C ALA A 349 2.78 -10.37 -10.78
N ARG A 350 3.16 -11.38 -11.57
CA ARG A 350 2.96 -11.42 -13.04
C ARG A 350 1.49 -11.47 -13.44
N LEU A 351 0.59 -11.78 -12.49
CA LEU A 351 -0.85 -11.81 -12.66
C LEU A 351 -1.56 -10.74 -11.82
N CYS A 352 -0.90 -10.17 -10.82
CA CYS A 352 -1.53 -9.24 -9.88
C CYS A 352 -1.85 -7.90 -10.55
N LEU A 353 -3.13 -7.51 -10.56
CA LEU A 353 -3.57 -6.22 -11.12
C LEU A 353 -2.90 -5.02 -10.43
N SER A 354 -2.64 -5.14 -9.11
CA SER A 354 -1.92 -4.11 -8.36
C SER A 354 -0.49 -3.93 -8.88
N TYR A 355 0.25 -5.01 -9.13
CA TYR A 355 1.56 -4.94 -9.79
C TYR A 355 1.46 -4.28 -11.17
N HIS A 356 0.52 -4.72 -12.00
CA HIS A 356 0.40 -4.20 -13.36
C HIS A 356 0.08 -2.72 -13.38
N THR A 357 -0.82 -2.25 -12.52
CA THR A 357 -1.25 -0.85 -12.53
C THR A 357 -0.26 0.11 -11.85
N ILE A 358 0.60 -0.38 -10.95
CA ILE A 358 1.51 0.46 -10.15
C ILE A 358 2.98 0.33 -10.60
N GLU A 359 3.46 -0.90 -10.74
CA GLU A 359 4.90 -1.21 -10.82
C GLU A 359 5.37 -1.57 -12.22
N ASN A 360 4.53 -2.24 -13.01
CA ASN A 360 4.87 -2.66 -14.37
C ASN A 360 5.19 -1.45 -15.25
N ARG A 361 6.42 -1.38 -15.75
CA ARG A 361 6.91 -0.33 -16.67
C ARG A 361 6.71 -0.66 -18.15
N GLY A 362 6.39 -1.92 -18.45
CA GLY A 362 6.16 -2.41 -19.80
C GLY A 362 4.67 -2.49 -20.15
N ALA A 363 4.37 -3.33 -21.14
CA ALA A 363 3.01 -3.60 -21.55
C ALA A 363 2.26 -4.45 -20.51
N ILE A 364 0.95 -4.25 -20.41
CA ILE A 364 0.09 -5.22 -19.71
C ILE A 364 -0.26 -6.31 -20.74
N PRO A 365 -0.01 -7.60 -20.43
CA PRO A 365 -0.38 -8.70 -21.32
C PRO A 365 -1.85 -8.61 -21.75
N GLN A 366 -2.13 -8.81 -23.04
CA GLN A 366 -3.48 -8.68 -23.59
C GLN A 366 -4.55 -9.48 -22.82
N PRO A 367 -4.33 -10.75 -22.41
CA PRO A 367 -5.31 -11.52 -21.64
C PRO A 367 -5.66 -10.92 -20.26
N LEU A 368 -4.80 -10.04 -19.72
CA LEU A 368 -5.05 -9.37 -18.45
C LEU A 368 -5.78 -8.04 -18.62
N ARG A 369 -5.76 -7.41 -19.81
CA ARG A 369 -6.35 -6.07 -20.03
C ARG A 369 -7.86 -6.03 -19.72
N PRO A 370 -8.70 -6.97 -20.21
CA PRO A 370 -10.12 -6.99 -19.84
C PRO A 370 -10.34 -7.19 -18.33
N LYS A 371 -9.42 -7.90 -17.66
CA LYS A 371 -9.52 -8.22 -16.23
C LYS A 371 -9.24 -7.02 -15.32
N LEU A 372 -8.65 -5.94 -15.84
CA LEU A 372 -8.51 -4.69 -15.07
C LEU A 372 -9.88 -4.09 -14.73
N GLY A 373 -10.91 -4.30 -15.56
CA GLY A 373 -12.20 -3.65 -15.38
C GLY A 373 -12.03 -2.12 -15.32
N ASP A 374 -12.50 -1.53 -14.23
CA ASP A 374 -12.43 -0.09 -13.95
C ASP A 374 -11.22 0.35 -13.09
N TRP A 375 -10.28 -0.55 -12.78
CA TRP A 375 -9.12 -0.24 -11.94
C TRP A 375 -8.04 0.54 -12.68
N LEU A 376 -7.94 1.84 -12.39
CA LEU A 376 -6.94 2.75 -12.96
C LEU A 376 -5.59 2.67 -12.21
N PHE A 377 -5.62 2.51 -10.88
CA PHE A 377 -4.41 2.45 -10.05
C PHE A 377 -4.62 1.55 -8.83
N GLY A 378 -3.79 0.52 -8.69
CA GLY A 378 -3.94 -0.50 -7.66
C GLY A 378 -5.13 -1.44 -7.91
N CYS A 379 -5.40 -2.32 -6.95
CA CYS A 379 -6.57 -3.19 -6.94
C CYS A 379 -6.87 -3.63 -5.50
N ASP A 380 -8.12 -3.47 -5.08
CA ASP A 380 -8.55 -3.82 -3.73
C ASP A 380 -9.43 -5.07 -3.66
N ILE A 381 -9.71 -5.76 -4.77
CA ILE A 381 -10.69 -6.85 -4.81
C ILE A 381 -10.44 -7.89 -3.70
N CYS A 382 -9.20 -8.35 -3.56
CA CYS A 382 -8.83 -9.36 -2.56
C CYS A 382 -8.96 -8.87 -1.10
N GLN A 383 -8.96 -7.57 -0.87
CA GLN A 383 -9.20 -6.96 0.44
C GLN A 383 -10.70 -6.68 0.64
N ALA A 384 -11.39 -6.16 -0.37
CA ALA A 384 -12.80 -5.81 -0.33
C ALA A 384 -13.71 -7.02 -0.04
N VAL A 385 -13.37 -8.19 -0.59
CA VAL A 385 -14.11 -9.45 -0.31
C VAL A 385 -13.69 -10.12 1.01
N CYS A 386 -12.67 -9.61 1.69
CA CYS A 386 -12.19 -10.23 2.93
C CYS A 386 -13.19 -9.96 4.07
N PRO A 387 -13.70 -10.99 4.77
CA PRO A 387 -14.67 -10.80 5.86
C PRO A 387 -14.10 -9.99 7.04
N HIS A 388 -12.78 -9.99 7.23
CA HIS A 388 -12.12 -9.17 8.25
C HIS A 388 -12.18 -7.67 7.97
N ASN A 389 -12.55 -7.27 6.75
CA ASN A 389 -12.68 -5.88 6.35
C ASN A 389 -14.12 -5.37 6.36
N ALA A 390 -15.10 -6.20 6.77
CA ALA A 390 -16.52 -5.86 6.67
C ALA A 390 -16.96 -4.75 7.64
N ARG A 391 -16.27 -4.56 8.77
CA ARG A 391 -16.63 -3.60 9.82
C ARG A 391 -15.40 -2.94 10.41
N VAL A 392 -14.70 -2.17 9.58
CA VAL A 392 -13.52 -1.40 10.00
C VAL A 392 -13.91 0.05 10.26
N PRO A 393 -13.36 0.69 11.31
CA PRO A 393 -13.61 2.10 11.58
C PRO A 393 -12.94 2.98 10.52
N ILE A 394 -13.52 4.15 10.28
CA ILE A 394 -12.90 5.20 9.48
C ILE A 394 -11.60 5.66 10.17
N THR A 395 -10.57 5.91 9.38
CA THR A 395 -9.29 6.44 9.86
C THR A 395 -9.48 7.81 10.50
N ASP A 396 -8.74 8.05 11.57
CA ASP A 396 -8.62 9.36 12.23
C ASP A 396 -7.39 10.14 11.73
N TRP A 397 -6.72 9.67 10.66
CA TRP A 397 -5.63 10.38 9.99
C TRP A 397 -6.17 11.17 8.80
N PRO A 398 -6.39 12.51 8.95
CA PRO A 398 -6.96 13.34 7.89
C PRO A 398 -6.15 13.29 6.58
N GLU A 399 -4.85 13.03 6.67
CA GLU A 399 -3.97 12.93 5.50
C GLU A 399 -4.32 11.75 4.57
N PHE A 400 -5.03 10.73 5.08
CA PHE A 400 -5.44 9.54 4.30
C PHE A 400 -6.89 9.60 3.80
N HIS A 401 -7.59 10.71 4.07
CA HIS A 401 -8.89 10.95 3.48
C HIS A 401 -8.76 11.34 1.99
N PRO A 402 -9.75 10.97 1.15
CA PRO A 402 -9.75 11.30 -0.28
C PRO A 402 -9.49 12.78 -0.58
N GLU A 403 -10.05 13.68 0.23
CA GLU A 403 -9.98 15.14 0.05
C GLU A 403 -8.55 15.68 0.25
N ALA A 404 -7.69 14.94 0.94
CA ALA A 404 -6.31 15.33 1.16
C ALA A 404 -5.38 14.97 -0.01
N GLY A 405 -5.82 14.14 -0.95
CA GLY A 405 -4.99 13.57 -2.01
C GLY A 405 -5.62 13.64 -3.39
N VAL A 406 -5.58 12.53 -4.11
CA VAL A 406 -6.12 12.42 -5.47
C VAL A 406 -7.61 12.10 -5.49
N GLY A 407 -8.14 11.56 -4.40
CA GLY A 407 -9.52 11.11 -4.29
C GLY A 407 -9.73 9.65 -4.70
N LYS A 408 -11.01 9.23 -4.75
CA LYS A 408 -11.39 7.84 -4.99
C LYS A 408 -11.27 7.41 -6.46
N THR A 409 -11.37 8.36 -7.39
CA THR A 409 -11.44 8.14 -8.84
C THR A 409 -10.82 9.29 -9.62
N LEU A 410 -10.49 9.08 -10.90
CA LEU A 410 -10.06 10.13 -11.82
C LEU A 410 -10.82 10.04 -13.14
N ALA A 411 -11.12 11.20 -13.73
CA ALA A 411 -11.67 11.29 -15.08
C ALA A 411 -10.63 10.80 -16.10
N LEU A 412 -11.00 9.82 -16.91
CA LEU A 412 -10.12 9.18 -17.90
C LEU A 412 -9.69 10.17 -18.97
N ALA A 413 -10.58 11.07 -19.39
CA ALA A 413 -10.27 12.12 -20.35
C ALA A 413 -9.12 13.03 -19.87
N ASP A 414 -9.15 13.43 -18.59
CA ASP A 414 -8.11 14.27 -18.01
C ASP A 414 -6.78 13.54 -17.86
N VAL A 415 -6.81 12.23 -17.58
CA VAL A 415 -5.58 11.43 -17.48
C VAL A 415 -4.97 11.22 -18.86
N LEU A 416 -5.79 10.91 -19.86
CA LEU A 416 -5.35 10.75 -21.25
C LEU A 416 -4.90 12.07 -21.90
N ALA A 417 -5.31 13.20 -21.33
CA ALA A 417 -4.89 14.53 -21.77
C ALA A 417 -3.43 14.86 -21.41
N ILE A 418 -2.84 14.23 -20.39
CA ILE A 418 -1.52 14.58 -19.83
C ILE A 418 -0.42 14.44 -20.88
N ALA A 419 0.18 15.56 -21.28
CA ALA A 419 1.09 15.62 -22.42
C ALA A 419 2.54 15.29 -22.06
N SER A 420 2.98 15.58 -20.83
CA SER A 420 4.40 15.43 -20.45
C SER A 420 4.62 14.86 -19.05
N GLU A 421 5.84 14.37 -18.81
CA GLU A 421 6.28 13.89 -17.48
C GLU A 421 6.28 15.01 -16.45
N GLU A 422 6.55 16.26 -16.84
CA GLU A 422 6.52 17.44 -15.98
C GLU A 422 5.10 17.73 -15.48
N GLU A 423 4.12 17.72 -16.40
CA GLU A 423 2.71 17.88 -16.07
C GLU A 423 2.24 16.77 -15.12
N PHE A 424 2.58 15.52 -15.42
CA PHE A 424 2.29 14.37 -14.56
C PHE A 424 2.86 14.55 -13.15
N ARG A 425 4.15 14.92 -13.05
CA ARG A 425 4.84 15.12 -11.77
C ARG A 425 4.24 16.28 -10.97
N ALA A 426 3.83 17.35 -11.64
CA ALA A 426 3.18 18.48 -11.00
C ALA A 426 1.82 18.08 -10.44
N ARG A 427 0.99 17.40 -11.26
CA ARG A 427 -0.38 17.00 -10.91
C ARG A 427 -0.44 16.00 -9.75
N PHE A 428 0.43 14.99 -9.74
CA PHE A 428 0.37 13.90 -8.76
C PHE A 428 1.37 14.05 -7.60
N ARG A 429 1.98 15.23 -7.43
CA ARG A 429 2.95 15.49 -6.35
C ARG A 429 2.36 15.18 -4.96
N GLY A 430 3.11 14.44 -4.14
CA GLY A 430 2.69 14.08 -2.78
C GLY A 430 1.57 13.03 -2.72
N THR A 431 1.34 12.29 -3.82
CA THR A 431 0.40 11.16 -3.88
C THR A 431 1.13 9.89 -4.34
N ALA A 432 0.59 8.73 -3.97
CA ALA A 432 1.16 7.44 -4.36
C ALA A 432 1.13 7.19 -5.88
N LEU A 433 0.27 7.89 -6.63
CA LEU A 433 0.13 7.73 -8.09
C LEU A 433 1.41 8.04 -8.86
N ARG A 434 2.33 8.82 -8.27
CA ARG A 434 3.66 9.06 -8.85
C ARG A 434 4.40 7.76 -9.19
N ARG A 435 4.11 6.69 -8.44
CA ARG A 435 4.73 5.39 -8.63
C ARG A 435 4.43 4.76 -9.99
N ALA A 436 3.26 5.00 -10.58
CA ALA A 436 2.92 4.49 -11.92
C ALA A 436 3.71 5.17 -13.05
N LYS A 437 4.18 6.40 -12.82
CA LYS A 437 4.69 7.33 -13.85
C LYS A 437 3.62 7.67 -14.90
N ARG A 438 3.92 8.65 -15.76
CA ARG A 438 3.02 9.05 -16.85
C ARG A 438 2.66 7.85 -17.74
N ARG A 439 3.69 7.12 -18.23
CA ARG A 439 3.54 5.91 -19.05
C ARG A 439 2.52 4.94 -18.47
N GLY A 440 2.69 4.55 -17.20
CA GLY A 440 1.83 3.55 -16.55
C GLY A 440 0.39 4.02 -16.41
N LEU A 441 0.19 5.28 -16.01
CA LEU A 441 -1.16 5.81 -15.78
C LEU A 441 -1.95 6.00 -17.09
N LEU A 442 -1.33 6.53 -18.14
CA LEU A 442 -1.95 6.65 -19.48
C LEU A 442 -2.31 5.27 -20.05
N ARG A 443 -1.37 4.31 -19.95
CA ARG A 443 -1.60 2.92 -20.37
C ARG A 443 -2.82 2.33 -19.65
N ASN A 444 -2.91 2.51 -18.33
CA ASN A 444 -4.05 2.01 -17.55
C ASN A 444 -5.35 2.71 -17.97
N ALA A 445 -5.33 4.03 -18.16
CA ALA A 445 -6.51 4.80 -18.56
C ALA A 445 -7.05 4.38 -19.93
N ALA A 446 -6.17 4.06 -20.90
CA ALA A 446 -6.59 3.53 -22.19
C ALA A 446 -7.30 2.18 -22.04
N ILE A 447 -6.76 1.28 -21.21
CA ILE A 447 -7.40 -0.01 -20.93
C ILE A 447 -8.75 0.17 -20.25
N VAL A 448 -8.82 1.00 -19.20
CA VAL A 448 -10.06 1.25 -18.45
C VAL A 448 -11.13 1.89 -19.33
N ALA A 449 -10.76 2.82 -20.23
CA ALA A 449 -11.71 3.41 -21.16
C ALA A 449 -12.35 2.36 -22.07
N ALA A 450 -11.54 1.46 -22.64
CA ALA A 450 -12.04 0.36 -23.46
C ALA A 450 -12.91 -0.62 -22.67
N ASN A 451 -12.48 -1.04 -21.47
CA ASN A 451 -13.23 -1.96 -20.62
C ASN A 451 -14.58 -1.40 -20.15
N THR A 452 -14.67 -0.08 -19.98
CA THR A 452 -15.89 0.61 -19.54
C THR A 452 -16.75 1.11 -20.70
N GLY A 453 -16.31 0.93 -21.95
CA GLY A 453 -17.01 1.43 -23.14
C GLY A 453 -17.09 2.96 -23.21
N TYR A 454 -16.13 3.67 -22.58
CA TYR A 454 -16.12 5.13 -22.59
C TYR A 454 -15.48 5.65 -23.87
N ASP A 455 -16.31 5.92 -24.87
CA ASP A 455 -15.96 6.32 -26.23
C ASP A 455 -15.65 7.82 -26.39
N ASP A 456 -16.05 8.67 -25.43
CA ASP A 456 -15.76 10.11 -25.45
C ASP A 456 -14.24 10.43 -25.44
N VAL A 457 -13.38 9.46 -25.08
CA VAL A 457 -11.91 9.62 -25.11
C VAL A 457 -11.25 9.18 -26.42
N ILE A 458 -12.03 8.74 -27.42
CA ILE A 458 -11.50 8.38 -28.75
C ILE A 458 -10.60 9.47 -29.34
N PRO A 459 -10.90 10.79 -29.25
CA PRO A 459 -10.00 11.84 -29.73
C PRO A 459 -8.62 11.79 -29.07
N GLN A 460 -8.56 11.64 -27.74
CA GLN A 460 -7.33 11.55 -26.96
C GLN A 460 -6.55 10.28 -27.33
N LEU A 461 -7.24 9.14 -27.43
CA LEU A 461 -6.61 7.87 -27.82
C LEU A 461 -6.02 7.95 -29.23
N ARG A 462 -6.72 8.56 -30.20
CA ARG A 462 -6.20 8.75 -31.56
C ARG A 462 -4.95 9.64 -31.58
N ARG A 463 -4.93 10.71 -30.78
CA ARG A 463 -3.75 11.55 -30.62
C ARG A 463 -2.58 10.75 -30.04
N LEU A 464 -2.80 10.06 -28.92
CA LEU A 464 -1.78 9.27 -28.26
C LEU A 464 -1.20 8.19 -29.18
N ALA A 465 -2.05 7.42 -29.87
CA ALA A 465 -1.63 6.38 -30.80
C ALA A 465 -0.77 6.91 -31.98
N ARG A 466 -0.96 8.17 -32.39
CA ARG A 466 -0.22 8.79 -33.50
C ARG A 466 1.07 9.48 -33.07
N GLU A 467 1.05 10.14 -31.92
CA GLU A 467 1.99 11.21 -31.59
C GLU A 467 2.76 10.98 -30.28
N ASP A 468 2.27 10.10 -29.39
CA ASP A 468 2.94 9.93 -28.09
C ASP A 468 4.35 9.34 -28.31
N PRO A 469 5.40 9.92 -27.70
CA PRO A 469 6.75 9.38 -27.84
C PRO A 469 6.90 7.97 -27.25
N ASP A 470 6.03 7.60 -26.31
CA ASP A 470 6.10 6.34 -25.58
C ASP A 470 5.41 5.19 -26.32
N GLU A 471 6.17 4.19 -26.71
CA GLU A 471 5.70 3.00 -27.42
C GLU A 471 4.62 2.22 -26.66
N ILE A 472 4.68 2.21 -25.33
CA ILE A 472 3.72 1.49 -24.49
C ILE A 472 2.39 2.23 -24.53
N VAL A 473 2.42 3.57 -24.43
CA VAL A 473 1.21 4.38 -24.53
C VAL A 473 0.59 4.25 -25.92
N ARG A 474 1.39 4.35 -27.00
CA ARG A 474 0.88 4.17 -28.37
C ARG A 474 0.19 2.83 -28.57
N GLY A 475 0.85 1.73 -28.20
CA GLY A 475 0.30 0.38 -28.40
C GLY A 475 -1.00 0.14 -27.62
N HIS A 476 -1.10 0.62 -26.37
CA HIS A 476 -2.34 0.46 -25.60
C HIS A 476 -3.46 1.39 -26.07
N ALA A 477 -3.13 2.56 -26.62
CA ALA A 477 -4.11 3.42 -27.26
C ALA A 477 -4.67 2.78 -28.54
N LEU A 478 -3.83 2.10 -29.35
CA LEU A 478 -4.29 1.34 -30.51
C LEU A 478 -5.22 0.19 -30.11
N TRP A 479 -4.84 -0.59 -29.09
CA TRP A 479 -5.69 -1.65 -28.55
C TRP A 479 -7.04 -1.11 -28.08
N ALA A 480 -7.04 -0.01 -27.32
CA ALA A 480 -8.27 0.60 -26.82
C ALA A 480 -9.17 1.12 -27.95
N LEU A 481 -8.58 1.72 -29.00
CA LEU A 481 -9.32 2.16 -30.19
C LEU A 481 -9.93 1.00 -30.96
N HIS A 482 -9.22 -0.11 -31.11
CA HIS A 482 -9.76 -1.30 -31.75
C HIS A 482 -10.98 -1.85 -30.98
N VAL A 483 -10.94 -1.82 -29.64
CA VAL A 483 -12.08 -2.25 -28.82
C VAL A 483 -13.26 -1.28 -28.91
N LEU A 484 -13.02 0.04 -28.90
CA LEU A 484 -14.08 1.06 -28.84
C LEU A 484 -14.66 1.45 -30.20
N ASP A 485 -13.85 1.43 -31.27
CA ASP A 485 -14.19 1.94 -32.60
C ASP A 485 -13.46 1.13 -33.69
N PRO A 486 -13.70 -0.20 -33.79
CA PRO A 486 -12.91 -1.12 -34.63
C PRO A 486 -12.85 -0.63 -36.09
N VAL A 487 -14.02 -0.32 -36.68
CA VAL A 487 -14.14 0.09 -38.09
C VAL A 487 -13.33 1.35 -38.40
N ARG A 488 -13.44 2.41 -37.60
CA ARG A 488 -12.74 3.67 -37.90
C ARG A 488 -11.29 3.68 -37.38
N SER A 489 -10.92 2.75 -36.50
CA SER A 489 -9.54 2.58 -36.04
C SER A 489 -8.66 1.84 -37.06
N ARG A 490 -9.24 1.04 -37.96
CA ARG A 490 -8.53 0.23 -38.95
C ARG A 490 -7.44 0.97 -39.76
N PRO A 491 -7.67 2.16 -40.35
CA PRO A 491 -6.61 2.87 -41.07
C PRO A 491 -5.42 3.25 -40.17
N LEU A 492 -5.67 3.50 -38.88
CA LEU A 492 -4.63 3.82 -37.92
C LEU A 492 -3.81 2.56 -37.55
N LEU A 493 -4.47 1.42 -37.38
CA LEU A 493 -3.83 0.11 -37.17
C LEU A 493 -2.96 -0.29 -38.38
N GLU A 494 -3.48 -0.14 -39.60
CA GLU A 494 -2.73 -0.42 -40.82
C GLU A 494 -1.45 0.44 -40.94
N ARG A 495 -1.55 1.73 -40.58
CA ARG A 495 -0.38 2.61 -40.49
C ARG A 495 0.61 2.14 -39.41
N ALA A 496 0.10 1.70 -38.26
CA ALA A 496 0.91 1.26 -37.12
C ALA A 496 1.70 -0.04 -37.37
N ARG A 497 1.34 -0.84 -38.38
CA ARG A 497 2.19 -1.95 -38.88
C ARG A 497 3.57 -1.49 -39.35
N ARG A 498 3.75 -0.20 -39.63
CA ARG A 498 5.02 0.43 -40.02
C ARG A 498 5.63 1.28 -38.90
N ASP A 499 5.11 1.22 -37.67
CA ASP A 499 5.71 1.93 -36.53
C ASP A 499 7.16 1.47 -36.31
N PRO A 500 8.10 2.37 -35.98
CA PRO A 500 9.49 2.00 -35.73
C PRO A 500 9.63 0.98 -34.58
N HIS A 501 8.73 0.98 -33.61
CA HIS A 501 8.82 0.13 -32.43
C HIS A 501 8.10 -1.23 -32.64
N PRO A 502 8.77 -2.38 -32.39
CA PRO A 502 8.20 -3.71 -32.62
C PRO A 502 6.91 -3.98 -31.83
N PHE A 503 6.84 -3.54 -30.57
CA PHE A 503 5.63 -3.69 -29.76
C PHE A 503 4.40 -3.03 -30.39
N VAL A 504 4.55 -1.83 -30.97
CA VAL A 504 3.42 -1.11 -31.59
C VAL A 504 2.95 -1.83 -32.86
N ARG A 505 3.89 -2.34 -33.66
CA ARG A 505 3.56 -3.18 -34.83
C ARG A 505 2.80 -4.43 -34.42
N GLN A 506 3.26 -5.13 -33.38
CA GLN A 506 2.63 -6.33 -32.86
C GLN A 506 1.20 -6.06 -32.36
N GLU A 507 0.98 -4.96 -31.63
CA GLU A 507 -0.36 -4.56 -31.20
C GLU A 507 -1.30 -4.31 -32.38
N ALA A 508 -0.81 -3.66 -33.44
CA ALA A 508 -1.59 -3.42 -34.64
C ALA A 508 -1.91 -4.71 -35.41
N GLU A 509 -0.95 -5.63 -35.53
CA GLU A 509 -1.13 -6.92 -36.19
C GLU A 509 -2.15 -7.78 -35.44
N SER A 510 -2.02 -7.92 -34.12
CA SER A 510 -2.96 -8.70 -33.31
C SER A 510 -4.40 -8.17 -33.38
N ALA A 511 -4.58 -6.84 -33.42
CA ALA A 511 -5.90 -6.23 -33.57
C ALA A 511 -6.54 -6.56 -34.93
N LEU A 512 -5.77 -6.44 -36.03
CA LEU A 512 -6.27 -6.71 -37.39
C LEU A 512 -6.52 -8.20 -37.65
N GLU A 513 -5.70 -9.08 -37.09
CA GLU A 513 -5.89 -10.54 -37.19
C GLU A 513 -7.13 -11.02 -36.42
N GLY A 514 -7.40 -10.41 -35.25
CA GLY A 514 -8.61 -10.68 -34.47
C GLY A 514 -9.91 -10.37 -35.24
N GLU A 515 -9.92 -9.32 -36.07
CA GLU A 515 -11.05 -8.98 -36.95
C GLU A 515 -11.29 -10.07 -38.01
N SER A 516 -10.21 -10.58 -38.61
CA SER A 516 -10.26 -11.58 -39.68
C SER A 516 -10.83 -12.92 -39.21
N ALA A 517 -10.56 -13.30 -37.95
CA ALA A 517 -11.15 -14.50 -37.34
C ALA A 517 -12.64 -14.32 -36.96
N GLY A 518 -13.05 -13.11 -36.57
CA GLY A 518 -14.46 -12.78 -36.28
C GLY A 518 -15.35 -12.70 -37.53
N GLU A 519 -14.82 -12.15 -38.63
CA GLU A 519 -15.51 -12.13 -39.94
C GLU A 519 -15.65 -13.55 -40.52
N ALA A 520 -14.64 -14.41 -40.40
CA ALA A 520 -14.73 -15.80 -40.88
C ALA A 520 -15.80 -16.63 -40.14
N THR A 521 -16.14 -16.26 -38.90
CA THR A 521 -17.14 -16.98 -38.09
C THR A 521 -18.57 -16.47 -38.36
N THR A 522 -18.74 -15.27 -38.93
CA THR A 522 -20.06 -14.69 -39.23
C THR A 522 -20.58 -14.99 -40.64
N VAL A 523 -19.75 -15.58 -41.51
CA VAL A 523 -20.13 -15.98 -42.88
C VAL A 523 -20.70 -17.43 -42.95
N ALA A 524 -20.74 -18.16 -41.83
CA ALA A 524 -21.19 -19.56 -41.77
C ALA A 524 -22.57 -19.77 -41.09
N ALA A 525 -23.52 -18.87 -41.33
CA ALA A 525 -24.93 -19.09 -40.94
C ALA A 525 -25.86 -18.75 -42.12
N ASP A 526 -25.99 -19.70 -43.05
CA ASP A 526 -27.02 -19.71 -44.08
C ASP A 526 -28.35 -20.20 -43.43
N PRO A 527 -29.50 -19.50 -43.56
CA PRO A 527 -30.73 -19.85 -42.82
C PRO A 527 -31.51 -21.05 -43.37
N GLU A 528 -31.03 -21.75 -44.40
CA GLU A 528 -31.75 -22.86 -45.03
C GLU A 528 -31.12 -24.21 -44.73
N THR A 529 -31.26 -24.74 -43.50
CA THR A 529 -31.13 -26.19 -43.23
C THR A 529 -31.60 -26.54 -41.80
N ILE A 530 -32.83 -26.19 -41.45
CA ILE A 530 -33.55 -26.89 -40.36
C ILE A 530 -34.96 -27.21 -40.84
N ARG A 531 -35.06 -28.23 -41.69
CA ARG A 531 -36.24 -29.08 -41.81
C ARG A 531 -35.75 -30.52 -41.88
N ASP A 532 -36.52 -31.38 -41.23
CA ASP A 532 -36.40 -32.84 -41.13
C ASP A 532 -35.43 -33.40 -40.06
N ALA A 533 -35.96 -33.46 -38.83
CA ALA A 533 -35.92 -34.68 -38.04
C ALA A 533 -37.07 -34.65 -37.01
N SER A 534 -38.18 -35.31 -37.39
CA SER A 534 -39.22 -35.80 -36.46
C SER A 534 -38.82 -37.15 -35.90
#